data_AF-A0A354SDW6-F1
#
_entry.id   AF-A0A354SDW6-F1
#
_cell.length_a   1.000
_cell.length_b   1.000
_cell.length_c   1.000
_cell.angle_alpha   90.00
_cell.angle_beta   90.00
_cell.angle_gamma   90.00
#
_symmetry.space_group_name_H-M   'P 1'
#
loop_
_entity.id
_entity.type
_entity.pdbx_description
1 polymer ?
#
loop_
_entity_poly.entity_id
_entity_poly.type
_entity_poly.pdbx_seq_one_letter_code
_entity_poly.pdbx_strand_id
1 'polypeptide(L)'
;MVDPPRSVAELKSQLAQRQHLLRGGSKARQTAAFIRRPPLPFAAQGPYAVLLLGALSTMSAEHLSMLGLPRVPRQVARPAVGALLGGLGLVLGTTSPSQRAAAARIHRNSASRD
;
A
#
# COMPACT_ATOMS: atom_id res chain seq x y z
N MET A 1 0.52 5.11 27.83
CA MET A 1 -0.28 4.60 26.70
C MET A 1 -0.53 5.79 25.77
N VAL A 2 -0.23 5.71 24.48
CA VAL A 2 -0.56 6.81 23.55
C VAL A 2 -2.02 6.64 23.15
N ASP A 3 -2.83 7.68 23.32
CA ASP A 3 -4.23 7.65 22.90
C ASP A 3 -4.35 7.40 21.40
N PRO A 4 -5.17 6.43 20.98
CA PRO A 4 -5.37 6.15 19.57
C PRO A 4 -6.07 7.35 18.91
N PRO A 5 -5.63 7.78 17.71
CA PRO A 5 -6.24 8.90 17.01
C PRO A 5 -7.72 8.59 16.72
N ARG A 6 -8.59 9.54 17.01
CA ARG A 6 -10.04 9.47 16.79
C ARG A 6 -10.47 10.16 15.51
N SER A 7 -9.53 10.82 14.82
CA SER A 7 -9.77 11.44 13.51
C SER A 7 -8.59 11.26 12.54
N VAL A 8 -8.86 11.44 11.24
CA VAL A 8 -7.82 11.43 10.20
C VAL A 8 -6.81 12.57 10.41
N ALA A 9 -7.28 13.73 10.89
CA ALA A 9 -6.41 14.87 11.18
C ALA A 9 -5.43 14.56 12.32
N GLU A 10 -5.93 13.98 13.43
CA GLU A 10 -5.09 13.52 14.54
C GLU A 10 -4.09 12.46 14.09
N LEU A 11 -4.52 11.48 13.29
CA LEU A 11 -3.63 10.45 12.75
C LEU A 11 -2.49 11.07 11.94
N LYS A 12 -2.80 12.02 11.06
CA LYS A 12 -1.77 12.73 10.26
C LYS A 12 -0.81 13.52 11.14
N SER A 13 -1.31 14.20 12.17
CA SER A 13 -0.48 14.94 13.13
C SER A 13 0.47 14.02 13.89
N GLN A 14 -0.04 12.91 14.43
CA GLN A 14 0.78 11.92 15.14
C GLN A 14 1.85 11.29 14.24
N LEU A 15 1.52 10.99 12.97
CA LEU A 15 2.50 10.48 12.00
C LEU A 15 3.55 11.53 11.65
N ALA A 16 3.17 12.80 11.48
CA ALA A 16 4.10 13.90 11.22
C ALA A 16 5.12 14.08 12.35
N GLN A 17 4.69 13.96 13.61
CA GLN A 17 5.58 14.04 14.78
C GLN A 17 6.61 12.90 14.82
N ARG A 18 6.33 11.76 14.17
CA ARG A 18 7.21 10.58 14.14
C ARG A 18 8.12 10.51 12.91
N GLN A 19 8.10 11.50 12.02
CA GLN A 19 8.93 11.52 10.82
C GLN A 19 10.43 11.39 11.13
N HIS A 20 10.87 11.97 12.25
CA HIS A 20 12.26 11.87 12.73
C HIS A 20 12.72 10.43 13.04
N LEU A 21 11.80 9.48 13.21
CA LEU A 21 12.11 8.07 13.41
C LEU A 21 12.48 7.35 12.11
N LEU A 22 12.11 7.92 10.95
CA LEU A 22 12.46 7.34 9.66
C LEU A 22 13.95 7.50 9.40
N ARG A 23 14.62 6.38 9.20
CA ARG A 23 16.05 6.33 8.89
C ARG A 23 16.26 5.72 7.52
N GLY A 24 16.91 6.48 6.64
CA GLY A 24 17.54 5.93 5.45
C GLY A 24 18.81 5.14 5.78
N GLY A 25 19.65 4.92 4.78
CA GLY A 25 20.97 4.30 4.96
C GLY A 25 21.20 3.08 4.07
N SER A 26 22.36 2.44 4.23
CA SER A 26 22.79 1.32 3.39
C SER A 26 21.80 0.16 3.41
N LYS A 27 21.33 -0.24 4.60
CA LYS A 27 20.38 -1.34 4.77
C LYS A 27 19.02 -1.04 4.10
N ALA A 28 18.51 0.18 4.28
CA ALA A 28 17.25 0.60 3.64
C ALA A 28 17.37 0.60 2.10
N ARG A 29 18.49 1.11 1.58
CA ARG A 29 18.78 1.09 0.13
C ARG A 29 18.97 -0.32 -0.42
N GLN A 30 19.61 -1.22 0.33
CA GLN A 30 19.76 -2.62 -0.05
C GLN A 30 18.39 -3.32 -0.14
N THR A 31 17.51 -3.11 0.84
CA THR A 31 16.14 -3.63 0.81
C THR A 31 15.38 -3.06 -0.38
N ALA A 32 15.48 -1.76 -0.63
CA ALA A 32 14.84 -1.13 -1.79
C ALA A 32 15.37 -1.70 -3.13
N ALA A 33 16.67 -1.97 -3.23
CA ALA A 33 17.27 -2.60 -4.40
C ALA A 33 16.74 -4.03 -4.64
N PHE A 34 16.60 -4.81 -3.57
CA PHE A 34 15.99 -6.14 -3.64
C PHE A 34 14.52 -6.07 -4.10
N ILE A 35 13.73 -5.15 -3.53
CA ILE A 35 12.34 -4.92 -3.95
C ILE A 35 12.29 -4.48 -5.43
N ARG A 36 13.25 -3.69 -5.92
CA ARG A 36 13.24 -3.30 -7.35
C ARG A 36 13.59 -4.43 -8.31
N ARG A 37 14.38 -5.40 -7.85
CA ARG A 37 14.87 -6.52 -8.67
C ARG A 37 14.71 -7.83 -7.89
N PRO A 38 13.45 -8.22 -7.60
CA PRO A 38 13.21 -9.42 -6.82
C PRO A 38 13.46 -10.65 -7.72
N PRO A 39 13.86 -11.79 -7.13
CA PRO A 39 14.05 -13.05 -7.87
C PRO A 39 12.69 -13.70 -8.16
N LEU A 40 11.89 -13.05 -9.02
CA LEU A 40 10.57 -13.54 -9.43
C LEU A 40 10.64 -14.34 -10.75
N PRO A 41 9.77 -15.34 -10.93
CA PRO A 41 9.56 -15.98 -12.22
C PRO A 41 9.19 -14.95 -13.29
N PHE A 42 9.64 -15.16 -14.54
CA PHE A 42 9.43 -14.21 -15.65
C PHE A 42 7.97 -13.78 -15.81
N ALA A 43 7.01 -14.71 -15.68
CA ALA A 43 5.58 -14.42 -15.79
C ALA A 43 5.07 -13.40 -14.75
N ALA A 44 5.72 -13.31 -13.58
CA ALA A 44 5.33 -12.39 -12.50
C ALA A 44 5.99 -11.02 -12.60
N GLN A 45 7.04 -10.86 -13.42
CA GLN A 45 7.82 -9.62 -13.50
C GLN A 45 6.99 -8.43 -14.00
N GLY A 46 6.12 -8.65 -15.00
CA GLY A 46 5.25 -7.62 -15.57
C GLY A 46 4.26 -7.03 -14.55
N PRO A 47 3.36 -7.85 -13.98
CA PRO A 47 2.43 -7.41 -12.94
C PRO A 47 3.15 -6.77 -11.73
N TYR A 48 4.28 -7.35 -11.32
CA TYR A 48 5.09 -6.80 -10.24
C TYR A 48 5.62 -5.40 -10.55
N ALA A 49 6.14 -5.17 -11.76
CA ALA A 49 6.64 -3.85 -12.17
C ALA A 49 5.54 -2.78 -12.11
N VAL A 50 4.32 -3.12 -12.52
CA VAL A 50 3.16 -2.21 -12.42
C VAL A 50 2.83 -1.87 -10.96
N LEU A 51 2.84 -2.86 -10.07
CA LEU A 51 2.63 -2.63 -8.64
C LEU A 51 3.75 -1.76 -8.04
N LEU A 52 5.00 -2.01 -8.42
CA LEU A 52 6.15 -1.20 -7.98
C LEU A 52 6.00 0.26 -8.44
N LEU A 53 5.61 0.50 -9.69
CA LEU A 53 5.31 1.86 -10.19
C LEU A 53 4.21 2.53 -9.36
N GLY A 54 3.14 1.78 -9.05
CA GLY A 54 2.07 2.21 -8.17
C GLY A 54 2.60 2.64 -6.81
N ALA A 55 3.38 1.77 -6.14
CA ALA A 55 3.95 2.05 -4.84
C ALA A 55 4.81 3.33 -4.86
N LEU A 56 5.76 3.43 -5.80
CA LEU A 56 6.64 4.59 -5.92
C LEU A 56 5.85 5.90 -6.17
N SER A 57 4.74 5.85 -6.90
CA SER A 57 3.89 7.03 -7.15
C SER A 57 3.11 7.53 -5.93
N THR A 58 3.01 6.71 -4.88
CA THR A 58 2.32 7.05 -3.63
C THR A 58 3.25 7.53 -2.53
N MET A 59 4.57 7.35 -2.70
CA MET A 59 5.56 7.77 -1.72
C MET A 59 5.84 9.27 -1.81
N SER A 60 6.21 9.88 -0.68
CA SER A 60 6.70 11.26 -0.67
C SER A 60 8.06 11.34 -1.38
N ALA A 61 8.35 12.52 -1.90
CA ALA A 61 9.64 12.90 -2.45
C ALA A 61 10.82 12.57 -1.51
N GLU A 62 10.62 12.87 -0.22
CA GLU A 62 11.63 12.71 0.82
C GLU A 62 11.93 11.23 1.08
N HIS A 63 10.90 10.38 1.18
CA HIS A 63 11.09 8.94 1.39
C HIS A 63 11.81 8.30 0.19
N LEU A 64 11.47 8.70 -1.04
CA LEU A 64 12.15 8.22 -2.24
C LEU A 64 13.62 8.62 -2.24
N SER A 65 13.92 9.86 -1.83
CA SER A 65 15.30 10.34 -1.68
C SER A 65 16.08 9.53 -0.65
N MET A 66 15.51 9.28 0.54
CA MET A 66 16.13 8.44 1.58
C MET A 66 16.48 7.03 1.09
N LEU A 67 15.68 6.50 0.17
CA LEU A 67 15.85 5.16 -0.41
C LEU A 67 16.66 5.15 -1.72
N GLY A 68 17.06 6.30 -2.27
CA GLY A 68 17.74 6.38 -3.57
C GLY A 68 16.87 5.94 -4.75
N LEU A 69 15.56 6.21 -4.67
CA LEU A 69 14.56 5.78 -5.63
C LEU A 69 14.10 6.93 -6.55
N PRO A 70 13.78 6.64 -7.82
CA PRO A 70 13.25 7.64 -8.72
C PRO A 70 11.80 8.00 -8.37
N ARG A 71 11.39 9.22 -8.71
CA ARG A 71 9.98 9.61 -8.65
C ARG A 71 9.22 9.03 -9.83
N VAL A 72 7.99 8.60 -9.57
CA VAL A 72 7.05 8.13 -10.58
C VAL A 72 5.82 9.03 -10.59
N PRO A 73 5.50 9.72 -11.71
CA PRO A 73 4.30 10.54 -11.78
C PRO A 73 3.03 9.70 -11.62
N ARG A 74 2.10 10.16 -10.79
CA ARG A 74 0.83 9.47 -10.52
C ARG A 74 0.00 9.29 -11.80
N GLN A 75 0.08 10.23 -12.74
CA GLN A 75 -0.62 10.18 -14.02
C GLN A 75 -0.18 8.99 -14.87
N VAL A 76 1.06 8.53 -14.72
CA VAL A 76 1.60 7.37 -15.44
C VAL A 76 1.25 6.07 -14.71
N ALA A 77 1.43 6.03 -13.38
CA ALA A 77 1.21 4.81 -12.61
C ALA A 77 -0.28 4.45 -12.45
N ARG A 78 -1.15 5.44 -12.21
CA ARG A 78 -2.56 5.23 -11.88
C ARG A 78 -3.36 4.45 -12.94
N PRO A 79 -3.28 4.75 -14.25
CA PRO A 79 -4.02 3.97 -15.24
C PRO A 79 -3.52 2.53 -15.32
N ALA A 80 -2.21 2.30 -15.29
CA ALA A 80 -1.62 0.97 -15.36
C ALA A 80 -2.03 0.09 -14.15
N VAL A 81 -1.91 0.64 -12.94
CA VAL A 81 -2.34 -0.05 -11.71
C VAL A 81 -3.85 -0.27 -11.71
N GLY A 82 -4.63 0.71 -12.16
CA GLY A 82 -6.08 0.59 -12.27
C GLY A 82 -6.50 -0.55 -13.21
N ALA A 83 -5.86 -0.66 -14.38
CA ALA A 83 -6.11 -1.75 -15.33
C ALA A 83 -5.75 -3.11 -14.73
N LEU A 84 -4.59 -3.23 -14.07
CA LEU A 84 -4.16 -4.46 -13.41
C LEU A 84 -5.16 -4.90 -12.32
N LEU A 85 -5.53 -4.00 -11.41
CA LEU A 85 -6.47 -4.30 -10.33
C LEU A 85 -7.87 -4.56 -10.85
N GLY A 86 -8.31 -3.84 -11.89
CA GLY A 86 -9.58 -4.08 -12.57
C GLY A 86 -9.64 -5.48 -13.18
N GLY A 87 -8.59 -5.87 -13.91
CA GLY A 87 -8.46 -7.23 -14.47
C GLY A 87 -8.48 -8.31 -13.39
N LEU A 88 -7.77 -8.09 -12.27
CA LEU A 88 -7.81 -9.01 -11.14
C LEU A 88 -9.20 -9.09 -10.51
N GLY A 89 -9.92 -7.97 -10.41
CA GLY A 89 -11.30 -7.92 -9.96
C GLY A 89 -12.28 -8.70 -10.86
N LEU A 90 -12.05 -8.72 -12.17
CA LEU A 90 -12.85 -9.54 -13.09
C LEU A 90 -12.67 -11.05 -12.83
N VAL A 91 -11.47 -11.48 -12.45
CA VAL A 91 -11.16 -12.89 -12.14
C VAL A 91 -11.67 -13.29 -10.75
N LEU A 92 -11.46 -12.42 -9.75
CA LEU A 92 -11.78 -12.72 -8.35
C LEU A 92 -13.25 -12.43 -7.96
N GLY A 93 -13.97 -11.69 -8.80
CA GLY A 93 -15.31 -11.19 -8.51
C GLY A 93 -15.30 -9.96 -7.61
N THR A 94 -16.48 -9.37 -7.40
CA THR A 94 -16.65 -8.04 -6.79
C THR A 94 -16.70 -8.05 -5.27
N THR A 95 -16.89 -9.21 -4.63
CA THR A 95 -16.99 -9.31 -3.16
C THR A 95 -15.73 -9.91 -2.56
N SER A 96 -14.98 -9.10 -1.82
CA SER A 96 -13.78 -9.56 -1.13
C SER A 96 -14.11 -10.49 0.06
N PRO A 97 -13.21 -11.44 0.41
CA PRO A 97 -13.38 -12.27 1.61
C PRO A 97 -13.53 -11.45 2.90
N SER A 98 -12.81 -10.34 3.01
CA SER A 98 -12.88 -9.41 4.14
C SER A 98 -14.25 -8.72 4.24
N GLN A 99 -14.85 -8.34 3.11
CA GLN A 99 -16.21 -7.79 3.08
C GLN A 99 -17.25 -8.82 3.53
N ARG A 100 -17.14 -10.08 3.09
CA ARG A 100 -18.02 -11.17 3.57
C ARG A 100 -17.87 -11.37 5.08
N ALA A 101 -16.64 -11.39 5.58
CA ALA A 101 -16.38 -11.53 7.01
C ALA A 101 -16.94 -10.35 7.82
N ALA A 102 -16.82 -9.12 7.31
CA ALA A 102 -17.39 -7.93 7.94
C ALA A 102 -18.93 -7.99 7.98
N ALA A 103 -19.57 -8.35 6.86
CA ALA A 103 -21.03 -8.52 6.81
C ALA A 103 -21.51 -9.59 7.79
N ALA A 104 -20.82 -10.74 7.86
CA ALA A 104 -21.14 -11.81 8.81
C ALA A 104 -21.02 -11.35 10.28
N ARG A 105 -20.05 -10.48 10.60
CA ARG A 105 -19.93 -9.89 11.96
C ARG A 105 -21.10 -8.97 12.27
N ILE A 106 -21.52 -8.13 11.33
CA ILE A 106 -22.66 -7.23 11.51
C ILE A 106 -23.93 -8.04 11.76
N HIS A 107 -24.20 -9.06 10.92
CA HIS A 107 -25.35 -9.95 11.09
C HIS A 107 -25.36 -10.68 12.44
N ARG A 108 -24.20 -11.16 12.90
CA ARG A 108 -24.08 -11.80 14.21
C ARG A 108 -24.41 -10.83 15.34
N ASN A 109 -23.84 -9.63 15.29
CA ASN A 109 -24.03 -8.62 16.33
C ASN A 109 -25.48 -8.12 16.40
N SER A 110 -26.18 -8.03 15.27
CA SER A 110 -27.61 -7.70 15.25
C SER A 110 -28.45 -8.83 15.84
N ALA A 111 -28.16 -10.09 15.53
CA ALA A 111 -28.91 -11.24 16.03
C ALA A 111 -28.74 -11.49 17.55
N SER A 112 -27.65 -11.01 18.15
CA SER A 112 -27.42 -11.07 19.60
C SER A 112 -28.02 -9.90 20.39
N ARG A 113 -28.64 -8.95 19.70
CA ARG A 113 -29.22 -7.73 20.30
C ARG A 113 -30.75 -7.79 20.44
N ASP A 114 -31.35 -8.80 19.84
CA ASP A 114 -32.76 -9.19 19.95
C ASP A 114 -32.89 -10.42 20.87
#